data_AF-A0A950MHI9-F1
#
_entry.id   AF-A0A950MHI9-F1
#
_cell.length_a   1.000
_cell.length_b   1.000
_cell.length_c   1.000
_cell.angle_alpha   90.00
_cell.angle_beta   90.00
_cell.angle_gamma   90.00
#
_symmetry.space_group_name_H-M   'P 1'
#
loop_
_entity.id
_entity.type
_entity.pdbx_description
1 polymer ?
#
loop_
_entity_poly.entity_id
_entity_poly.type
_entity_poly.pdbx_seq_one_letter_code
_entity_poly.pdbx_strand_id
1 'polypeptide(L)'
;MARLLFCLVAAVAAAALTDPLVEGASNAGWFGLGSFTDHSMLDVVPTLLVGAVLGAFYVACSARPLLSARVRAVRDVAARPLAPLFPAIFALQLAVLFAIESVEQVVVYGHPLGGAIWLGGPVAVALAAHAVACVVLTVLVARALRALTGVAVRIVRRVLVVRGVRAFNVFRFVRRAPAAALVQRSHPLATRAGKRAPPFLAVA
;
A
#
# COMPACT_ATOMS: atom_id res chain seq x y z
N MET A 1 5.00 -2.68 -10.26
CA MET A 1 3.53 -2.65 -10.17
C MET A 1 2.99 -2.85 -8.75
N ALA A 2 3.15 -4.02 -8.11
CA ALA A 2 2.56 -4.26 -6.76
C ALA A 2 2.96 -3.23 -5.69
N ARG A 3 4.21 -2.73 -5.70
CA ARG A 3 4.66 -1.67 -4.78
C ARG A 3 3.90 -0.36 -4.99
N LEU A 4 3.77 0.06 -6.25
CA LEU A 4 3.05 1.29 -6.61
C LEU A 4 1.58 1.18 -6.21
N LEU A 5 0.93 0.05 -6.53
CA LEU A 5 -0.46 -0.20 -6.14
C LEU A 5 -0.63 -0.17 -4.62
N PHE A 6 0.27 -0.81 -3.87
CA PHE A 6 0.24 -0.75 -2.41
C PHE A 6 0.36 0.69 -1.89
N CYS A 7 1.32 1.47 -2.41
CA CYS A 7 1.50 2.86 -2.00
C CYS A 7 0.27 3.72 -2.32
N LEU A 8 -0.35 3.53 -3.49
CA LEU A 8 -1.57 4.23 -3.88
C LEU A 8 -2.74 3.88 -2.96
N VAL A 9 -2.98 2.58 -2.68
CA VAL A 9 -4.05 2.17 -1.77
C VAL A 9 -3.85 2.77 -0.38
N ALA A 10 -2.63 2.71 0.15
CA ALA A 10 -2.31 3.26 1.45
C ALA A 10 -2.47 4.79 1.49
N ALA A 11 -1.99 5.50 0.45
CA ALA A 11 -2.09 6.95 0.34
C ALA A 11 -3.54 7.43 0.23
N VAL A 12 -4.35 6.77 -0.62
CA VAL A 12 -5.77 7.09 -0.80
C VAL A 12 -6.57 6.83 0.46
N ALA A 13 -6.35 5.69 1.12
CA ALA A 13 -6.99 5.40 2.41
C ALA A 13 -6.55 6.39 3.50
N ALA A 14 -5.27 6.79 3.50
CA ALA A 14 -4.75 7.77 4.44
C ALA A 14 -5.31 9.16 4.22
N ALA A 15 -5.45 9.62 2.97
CA ALA A 15 -6.07 10.90 2.65
C ALA A 15 -7.54 10.92 3.11
N ALA A 16 -8.35 9.98 2.62
CA ALA A 16 -9.80 9.92 2.89
C ALA A 16 -10.17 9.86 4.38
N LEU A 17 -9.34 9.20 5.20
CA LEU A 17 -9.64 9.01 6.62
C LEU A 17 -9.00 10.05 7.52
N THR A 18 -7.85 10.60 7.15
CA THR A 18 -7.13 11.52 8.04
C THR A 18 -7.70 12.92 7.96
N ASP A 19 -8.07 13.34 6.77
CA ASP A 19 -8.59 14.68 6.52
C ASP A 19 -9.79 15.04 7.41
N PRO A 20 -10.89 14.27 7.43
CA PRO A 20 -12.02 14.56 8.31
C PRO A 20 -11.68 14.50 9.81
N LEU A 21 -10.64 13.75 10.19
CA LEU A 21 -10.16 13.71 11.57
C LEU A 21 -9.38 14.97 11.95
N VAL A 22 -8.55 15.48 11.04
CA VAL A 22 -7.77 16.71 11.26
C VAL A 22 -8.71 17.90 11.30
N GLU A 23 -9.64 17.99 10.36
CA GLU A 23 -10.67 19.02 10.36
C GLU A 23 -11.55 18.95 11.60
N GLY A 24 -12.04 17.77 11.95
CA GLY A 24 -12.86 17.56 13.14
C GLY A 24 -12.14 17.96 14.43
N ALA A 25 -10.84 17.64 14.55
CA ALA A 25 -10.03 18.04 15.71
C ALA A 25 -9.76 19.55 15.73
N SER A 26 -9.49 20.16 14.57
CA SER A 26 -9.32 21.61 14.41
C SER A 26 -10.61 22.36 14.81
N ASN A 27 -11.76 21.89 14.34
CA ASN A 27 -13.09 22.45 14.63
C ASN A 27 -13.51 22.23 16.08
N ALA A 28 -13.05 21.16 16.73
CA ALA A 28 -13.21 20.96 18.17
C ALA A 28 -12.30 21.87 19.01
N GLY A 29 -11.47 22.71 18.38
CA GLY A 29 -10.54 23.62 19.06
C GLY A 29 -9.32 22.92 19.65
N TRP A 30 -9.01 21.69 19.24
CA TRP A 30 -7.83 20.97 19.74
C TRP A 30 -6.53 21.62 19.23
N PHE A 31 -6.58 22.27 18.07
CA PHE A 31 -5.50 23.09 17.54
C PHE A 31 -6.04 24.14 16.56
N GLY A 32 -5.40 25.31 16.52
CA GLY A 32 -5.84 26.44 15.70
C GLY A 32 -6.95 27.27 16.35
N LEU A 33 -7.45 28.27 15.63
CA LEU A 33 -8.45 29.23 16.12
C LEU A 33 -9.91 28.73 16.00
N GLY A 34 -10.12 27.47 15.59
CA GLY A 34 -11.44 26.83 15.58
C GLY A 34 -12.50 27.59 14.78
N SER A 35 -12.35 27.67 13.45
CA SER A 35 -13.44 28.07 12.55
C SER A 35 -13.18 27.66 11.09
N PHE A 36 -12.80 26.41 10.83
CA PHE A 36 -12.83 25.90 9.45
C PHE A 36 -14.28 25.46 9.17
N THR A 37 -14.98 26.26 8.36
CA THR A 37 -16.43 26.10 8.11
C THR A 37 -16.76 24.97 7.17
N ASP A 38 -15.79 24.14 6.77
CA ASP A 38 -16.08 22.97 5.96
C ASP A 38 -16.57 21.82 6.84
N HIS A 39 -17.79 21.37 6.55
CA HIS A 39 -18.46 20.24 7.23
C HIS A 39 -18.85 19.17 6.20
N SER A 40 -18.46 19.40 4.95
CA SER A 40 -18.66 18.51 3.83
C SER A 40 -17.74 17.31 4.00
N MET A 41 -18.30 16.11 4.00
CA MET A 41 -17.56 14.84 4.03
C MET A 41 -17.87 14.04 2.75
N LEU A 42 -18.27 14.76 1.70
CA LEU A 42 -18.88 14.19 0.50
C LEU A 42 -17.85 13.46 -0.38
N ASP A 43 -16.60 13.85 -0.26
CA ASP A 43 -15.41 13.35 -0.95
C ASP A 43 -14.82 12.07 -0.30
N VAL A 44 -15.06 11.86 1.01
CA VAL A 44 -14.56 10.70 1.76
C VAL A 44 -15.03 9.39 1.16
N VAL A 45 -16.34 9.26 0.91
CA VAL A 45 -16.94 8.03 0.35
C VAL A 45 -16.40 7.68 -1.05
N PRO A 46 -16.41 8.58 -2.05
CA PRO A 46 -15.86 8.26 -3.37
C PRO A 46 -14.35 7.95 -3.29
N THR A 47 -13.60 8.63 -2.42
CA THR A 47 -12.17 8.36 -2.23
C THR A 47 -11.92 6.97 -1.64
N LEU A 48 -12.71 6.56 -0.65
CA LEU A 48 -12.66 5.21 -0.09
C LEU A 48 -13.04 4.14 -1.14
N LEU A 49 -14.00 4.41 -2.01
CA LEU A 49 -14.35 3.51 -3.13
C LEU A 49 -13.17 3.34 -4.09
N VAL A 50 -12.48 4.42 -4.45
CA VAL A 50 -11.26 4.35 -5.27
C VAL A 50 -10.19 3.50 -4.57
N GLY A 51 -9.98 3.73 -3.27
CA GLY A 51 -9.05 2.93 -2.46
C GLY A 51 -9.42 1.44 -2.44
N ALA A 52 -10.71 1.12 -2.32
CA ALA A 52 -11.21 -0.25 -2.34
C ALA A 52 -11.01 -0.93 -3.70
N VAL A 53 -11.27 -0.23 -4.81
CA VAL A 53 -11.03 -0.74 -6.18
C VAL A 53 -9.55 -1.01 -6.40
N LEU A 54 -8.68 -0.06 -6.02
CA LEU A 54 -7.23 -0.24 -6.09
C LEU A 54 -6.76 -1.42 -5.20
N GLY A 55 -7.36 -1.57 -4.02
CA GLY A 55 -7.10 -2.68 -3.10
C GLY A 55 -7.51 -4.03 -3.68
N ALA A 56 -8.69 -4.12 -4.28
CA ALA A 56 -9.16 -5.32 -4.98
C ALA A 56 -8.23 -5.67 -6.15
N PHE A 57 -7.79 -4.67 -6.92
CA PHE A 57 -6.82 -4.87 -7.99
C PHE A 57 -5.46 -5.35 -7.47
N TYR A 58 -4.96 -4.78 -6.36
CA TYR A 58 -3.76 -5.27 -5.67
C TYR A 58 -3.89 -6.74 -5.27
N VAL A 59 -5.01 -7.13 -4.65
CA VAL A 59 -5.28 -8.51 -4.22
C VAL A 59 -5.31 -9.45 -5.42
N ALA A 60 -6.01 -9.07 -6.50
CA ALA A 60 -6.06 -9.87 -7.72
C ALA A 60 -4.66 -10.08 -8.34
N CYS A 61 -3.86 -9.01 -8.45
CA CYS A 61 -2.48 -9.10 -8.94
C CYS A 61 -1.58 -9.94 -8.02
N SER A 62 -1.76 -9.86 -6.71
CA SER A 62 -0.93 -10.55 -5.72
C SER A 62 -1.30 -12.04 -5.61
N ALA A 63 -2.58 -12.38 -5.77
CA ALA A 63 -3.05 -13.76 -5.74
C ALA A 63 -2.74 -14.53 -7.03
N ARG A 64 -2.71 -13.87 -8.21
CA ARG A 64 -2.51 -14.50 -9.53
C ARG A 64 -1.31 -15.47 -9.60
N PRO A 65 -0.09 -15.10 -9.19
CA PRO A 65 1.05 -15.99 -9.39
C PRO A 65 1.19 -17.04 -8.27
N LEU A 66 0.45 -16.89 -7.15
CA LEU A 66 0.27 -17.97 -6.16
C LEU A 66 -0.62 -19.11 -6.67
N LEU A 67 -1.35 -18.87 -7.76
CA LEU A 67 -2.21 -19.86 -8.43
C LEU A 67 -1.52 -20.53 -9.62
N SER A 68 -0.56 -19.86 -10.25
CA SER A 68 0.27 -20.47 -11.29
C SER A 68 1.35 -21.36 -10.63
N ALA A 69 1.51 -22.61 -11.06
CA ALA A 69 2.52 -23.55 -10.56
C ALA A 69 3.99 -23.07 -10.71
N ARG A 70 4.21 -21.88 -11.28
CA ARG A 70 5.48 -21.15 -11.24
C ARG A 70 5.62 -20.52 -9.85
N VAL A 71 6.12 -21.32 -8.90
CA VAL A 71 6.54 -20.90 -7.55
C VAL A 71 7.77 -19.98 -7.65
N ARG A 72 7.67 -18.84 -8.32
CA ARG A 72 8.48 -17.69 -7.98
C ARG A 72 7.70 -16.99 -6.89
N ALA A 73 8.21 -17.07 -5.67
CA ALA A 73 7.68 -16.38 -4.51
C ALA A 73 7.28 -14.96 -4.90
N VAL A 74 5.98 -14.74 -5.12
CA VAL A 74 5.44 -13.40 -5.34
C VAL A 74 5.70 -12.71 -4.04
N ARG A 75 6.69 -11.83 -4.06
CA ARG A 75 7.12 -11.13 -2.86
C ARG A 75 6.08 -10.08 -2.52
N ASP A 76 5.04 -10.51 -1.80
CA ASP A 76 3.99 -9.67 -1.24
C ASP A 76 4.63 -8.43 -0.60
N VAL A 77 4.29 -7.26 -1.14
CA VAL A 77 4.87 -6.00 -0.67
C VAL A 77 4.37 -5.70 0.72
N ALA A 78 3.10 -6.02 0.97
CA ALA A 78 2.50 -5.84 2.27
C ALA A 78 3.27 -6.62 3.34
N ALA A 79 3.93 -7.74 3.01
CA ALA A 79 4.73 -8.58 3.92
C ALA A 79 6.15 -8.07 4.25
N ARG A 80 6.61 -6.98 3.60
CA ARG A 80 7.97 -6.46 3.76
C ARG A 80 8.06 -5.35 4.83
N PRO A 81 9.27 -4.94 5.23
CA PRO A 81 9.45 -3.72 6.00
C PRO A 81 8.82 -2.53 5.27
N LEU A 82 7.86 -1.85 5.93
CA LEU A 82 7.09 -0.74 5.36
C LEU A 82 7.81 0.60 5.51
N ALA A 83 8.72 0.73 6.47
CA ALA A 83 9.41 1.98 6.80
C ALA A 83 10.02 2.70 5.58
N PRO A 84 10.69 2.03 4.63
CA PRO A 84 11.24 2.69 3.45
C PRO A 84 10.18 3.27 2.49
N LEU A 85 8.92 2.89 2.64
CA LEU A 85 7.81 3.35 1.80
C LEU A 85 7.08 4.56 2.39
N PHE A 86 7.22 4.83 3.70
CA PHE A 86 6.47 5.90 4.35
C PHE A 86 6.66 7.28 3.71
N PRO A 87 7.87 7.73 3.32
CA PRO A 87 8.01 9.04 2.69
C PRO A 87 7.24 9.15 1.38
N ALA A 88 7.26 8.08 0.56
CA ALA A 88 6.54 8.05 -0.71
C ALA A 88 5.01 7.98 -0.51
N ILE A 89 4.55 7.22 0.49
CA ILE A 89 3.12 7.11 0.80
C ILE A 89 2.61 8.44 1.35
N PHE A 90 3.38 9.10 2.22
CA PHE A 90 3.03 10.40 2.78
C PHE A 90 2.97 11.48 1.69
N ALA A 91 3.96 11.53 0.78
CA ALA A 91 3.91 12.45 -0.36
C ALA A 91 2.70 12.20 -1.27
N LEU A 92 2.38 10.93 -1.55
CA LEU A 92 1.18 10.57 -2.32
C LEU A 92 -0.10 10.91 -1.57
N GLN A 93 -0.15 10.74 -0.25
CA GLN A 93 -1.29 11.10 0.58
C GLN A 93 -1.58 12.60 0.46
N LEU A 94 -0.56 13.45 0.60
CA LEU A 94 -0.71 14.89 0.44
C LEU A 94 -1.14 15.28 -0.98
N ALA A 95 -0.62 14.60 -2.00
CA ALA A 95 -1.03 14.83 -3.39
C ALA A 95 -2.49 14.44 -3.64
N VAL A 96 -2.96 13.33 -3.06
CA VAL A 96 -4.36 12.90 -3.14
C VAL A 96 -5.25 13.89 -2.40
N LEU A 97 -4.88 14.28 -1.18
CA LEU A 97 -5.63 15.25 -0.40
C LEU A 97 -5.74 16.59 -1.14
N PHE A 98 -4.62 17.15 -1.60
CA PHE A 98 -4.61 18.37 -2.41
C PHE A 98 -5.52 18.28 -3.64
N ALA A 99 -5.53 17.13 -4.32
CA ALA A 99 -6.37 16.94 -5.50
C ALA A 99 -7.87 16.92 -5.16
N ILE A 100 -8.25 16.23 -4.09
CA ILE A 100 -9.64 16.15 -3.63
C ILE A 100 -10.13 17.53 -3.21
N GLU A 101 -9.37 18.20 -2.35
CA GLU A 101 -9.62 19.56 -1.85
C GLU A 101 -9.71 20.58 -2.99
N SER A 102 -8.82 20.48 -3.98
CA SER A 102 -8.88 21.37 -5.15
C SER A 102 -10.15 21.15 -5.97
N VAL A 103 -10.59 19.89 -6.11
CA VAL A 103 -11.83 19.58 -6.83
C VAL A 103 -13.05 20.10 -6.06
N GLU A 104 -13.10 19.88 -4.75
CA GLU A 104 -14.15 20.39 -3.89
C GLU A 104 -14.24 21.92 -3.95
N GLN A 105 -13.11 22.61 -3.79
CA GLN A 105 -13.07 24.07 -3.87
C GLN A 105 -13.52 24.60 -5.24
N VAL A 106 -13.16 23.91 -6.33
CA VAL A 106 -13.64 24.28 -7.68
C VAL A 106 -15.13 24.05 -7.83
N VAL A 107 -15.67 22.96 -7.28
CA VAL A 107 -17.11 22.64 -7.35
C VAL A 107 -17.94 23.59 -6.48
N VAL A 108 -17.47 23.93 -5.29
CA VAL A 108 -18.19 24.73 -4.30
C VAL A 108 -18.00 26.24 -4.52
N TYR A 109 -16.76 26.68 -4.74
CA TYR A 109 -16.39 28.11 -4.83
C TYR A 109 -16.10 28.59 -6.26
N GLY A 110 -16.03 27.69 -7.24
CA GLY A 110 -15.73 28.01 -8.65
C GLY A 110 -14.24 28.23 -8.94
N HIS A 111 -13.37 28.21 -7.93
CA HIS A 111 -11.93 28.33 -8.08
C HIS A 111 -11.20 27.68 -6.88
N PRO A 112 -9.93 27.23 -7.05
CA PRO A 112 -9.12 26.83 -5.91
C PRO A 112 -8.87 28.03 -5.01
N LEU A 113 -8.97 27.85 -3.69
CA LEU A 113 -8.65 28.88 -2.70
C LEU A 113 -7.12 29.05 -2.54
N GLY A 114 -6.35 28.06 -2.99
CA GLY A 114 -4.90 28.08 -3.02
C GLY A 114 -4.23 27.94 -1.65
N GLY A 115 -2.90 27.98 -1.64
CA GLY A 115 -2.10 27.94 -0.42
C GLY A 115 -2.16 26.59 0.32
N ALA A 116 -2.09 26.67 1.65
CA ALA A 116 -2.13 25.53 2.58
C ALA A 116 -3.47 25.43 3.32
N ILE A 117 -4.52 26.09 2.81
CA ILE A 117 -5.85 26.17 3.43
C ILE A 117 -6.49 24.77 3.53
N TRP A 118 -6.26 23.95 2.52
CA TRP A 118 -6.70 22.54 2.42
C TRP A 118 -6.13 21.61 3.50
N LEU A 119 -5.24 22.08 4.38
CA LEU A 119 -4.74 21.30 5.52
C LEU A 119 -5.66 21.39 6.75
N GLY A 120 -6.70 22.21 6.73
CA GLY A 120 -7.70 22.33 7.80
C GLY A 120 -7.18 22.88 9.14
N GLY A 121 -5.94 23.40 9.20
CA GLY A 121 -5.34 23.87 10.45
C GLY A 121 -3.92 24.43 10.32
N PRO A 122 -3.26 24.74 11.45
CA PRO A 122 -1.86 25.16 11.47
C PRO A 122 -0.97 24.12 10.77
N VAL A 123 -0.23 24.55 9.75
CA VAL A 123 0.49 23.67 8.80
C VAL A 123 1.32 22.59 9.50
N ALA A 124 2.10 22.95 10.51
CA ALA A 124 2.96 21.99 11.22
C ALA A 124 2.16 20.91 11.96
N VAL A 125 1.03 21.28 12.57
CA VAL A 125 0.17 20.36 13.32
C VAL A 125 -0.56 19.42 12.37
N ALA A 126 -1.13 19.97 11.28
CA ALA A 126 -1.81 19.18 10.25
C ALA A 126 -0.84 18.17 9.62
N LEU A 127 0.34 18.60 9.18
CA LEU A 127 1.34 17.70 8.59
C LEU A 127 1.79 16.61 9.57
N ALA A 128 1.96 16.92 10.86
CA ALA A 128 2.28 15.93 11.87
C ALA A 128 1.15 14.90 12.06
N ALA A 129 -0.10 15.36 12.12
CA ALA A 129 -1.27 14.48 12.20
C ALA A 129 -1.37 13.57 10.97
N HIS A 130 -1.20 14.11 9.76
CA HIS A 130 -1.15 13.33 8.52
C HIS A 130 0.01 12.33 8.51
N ALA A 131 1.20 12.69 9.01
CA ALA A 131 2.33 11.77 9.07
C ALA A 131 2.07 10.61 10.03
N VAL A 132 1.49 10.86 11.20
CA VAL A 132 1.13 9.81 12.17
C VAL A 132 0.06 8.89 11.59
N ALA A 133 -1.01 9.47 11.04
CA ALA A 133 -2.08 8.70 10.43
C ALA A 133 -1.60 7.90 9.21
N CYS A 134 -0.70 8.47 8.40
CA CYS A 134 -0.05 7.77 7.29
C CYS A 134 0.58 6.46 7.76
N VAL A 135 1.37 6.51 8.84
CA VAL A 135 2.05 5.33 9.39
C VAL A 135 1.03 4.31 9.88
N VAL A 136 0.07 4.75 10.70
CA VAL A 136 -0.96 3.87 11.28
C VAL A 136 -1.79 3.19 10.17
N LEU A 137 -2.34 3.98 9.25
CA LEU A 137 -3.20 3.50 8.17
C LEU A 137 -2.43 2.63 7.19
N THR A 138 -1.17 2.96 6.88
CA THR A 138 -0.31 2.09 6.04
C THR A 138 -0.15 0.70 6.66
N VAL A 139 0.07 0.63 7.98
CA VAL A 139 0.18 -0.65 8.70
C VAL A 139 -1.15 -1.41 8.69
N LEU A 140 -2.27 -0.73 8.93
CA LEU A 140 -3.60 -1.34 8.91
C LEU A 140 -3.97 -1.86 7.51
N VAL A 141 -3.76 -1.06 6.47
CA VAL A 141 -3.94 -1.43 5.06
C VAL A 141 -3.06 -2.63 4.71
N ALA A 142 -1.79 -2.64 5.13
CA ALA A 142 -0.91 -3.79 4.90
C ALA A 142 -1.47 -5.07 5.53
N ARG A 143 -1.97 -5.01 6.78
CA ARG A 143 -2.59 -6.16 7.44
C ARG A 143 -3.86 -6.61 6.72
N ALA A 144 -4.72 -5.67 6.33
CA ALA A 144 -5.96 -5.96 5.62
C ALA A 144 -5.69 -6.62 4.26
N LEU A 145 -4.78 -6.06 3.45
CA LEU A 145 -4.43 -6.61 2.13
C LEU A 145 -3.78 -8.00 2.24
N ARG A 146 -2.94 -8.25 3.25
CA ARG A 146 -2.41 -9.60 3.52
C ARG A 146 -3.53 -10.58 3.84
N ALA A 147 -4.45 -10.20 4.73
CA ALA A 147 -5.58 -11.04 5.12
C ALA A 147 -6.49 -11.36 3.91
N LEU A 148 -6.85 -10.34 3.13
CA LEU A 148 -7.67 -10.47 1.92
C LEU A 148 -6.99 -11.33 0.86
N THR A 149 -5.68 -11.16 0.64
CA THR A 149 -4.92 -12.01 -0.28
C THR A 149 -4.92 -13.47 0.20
N GLY A 150 -4.75 -13.71 1.50
CA GLY A 150 -4.82 -15.04 2.09
C GLY A 150 -6.21 -15.69 2.00
N VAL A 151 -7.28 -14.90 2.11
CA VAL A 151 -8.66 -15.38 1.89
C VAL A 151 -8.88 -15.71 0.42
N ALA A 152 -8.51 -14.82 -0.50
CA ALA A 152 -8.65 -15.02 -1.94
C ALA A 152 -7.96 -16.32 -2.40
N VAL A 153 -6.72 -16.54 -1.96
CA VAL A 153 -5.98 -17.79 -2.27
C VAL A 153 -6.69 -19.02 -1.73
N ARG A 154 -7.24 -18.96 -0.50
CA ARG A 154 -8.01 -20.07 0.09
C ARG A 154 -9.28 -20.38 -0.70
N ILE A 155 -10.04 -19.35 -1.10
CA ILE A 155 -11.26 -19.50 -1.91
C ILE A 155 -10.91 -20.15 -3.25
N VAL A 156 -9.92 -19.61 -3.97
CA VAL A 156 -9.56 -20.14 -5.29
C VAL A 156 -9.07 -21.59 -5.18
N ARG A 157 -8.26 -21.94 -4.18
CA ARG A 157 -7.85 -23.34 -3.95
C ARG A 157 -9.03 -24.26 -3.72
N ARG A 158 -10.01 -23.86 -2.90
CA ARG A 158 -11.23 -24.65 -2.68
C ARG A 158 -12.02 -24.85 -3.99
N VAL A 159 -12.19 -23.79 -4.77
CA VAL A 159 -12.89 -23.86 -6.07
C VAL A 159 -12.18 -24.82 -7.04
N LEU A 160 -10.84 -24.76 -7.12
CA LEU A 160 -10.07 -25.66 -7.99
C LEU A 160 -10.18 -27.13 -7.56
N VAL A 161 -10.17 -27.42 -6.24
CA VAL A 161 -10.38 -28.77 -5.70
C VAL A 161 -11.79 -29.28 -6.01
N VAL A 162 -12.83 -28.47 -5.76
CA VAL A 162 -14.23 -28.84 -6.00
C VAL A 162 -14.51 -29.07 -7.48
N ARG A 163 -13.93 -28.27 -8.37
CA ARG A 163 -14.12 -28.42 -9.82
C ARG A 163 -13.38 -29.61 -10.43
N GLY A 164 -12.75 -30.47 -9.62
CA GLY A 164 -12.05 -31.66 -10.11
C GLY A 164 -10.88 -31.31 -11.04
N VAL A 165 -10.45 -30.04 -11.08
CA VAL A 165 -9.26 -29.60 -11.78
C VAL A 165 -8.10 -30.15 -10.98
N ARG A 166 -7.76 -31.43 -11.24
CA ARG A 166 -6.58 -32.09 -10.70
C ARG A 166 -5.44 -31.13 -10.94
N ALA A 167 -4.94 -30.52 -9.86
CA ALA A 167 -3.66 -29.85 -9.83
C ALA A 167 -2.60 -30.95 -10.02
N PHE A 168 -2.47 -31.41 -11.27
CA PHE A 168 -1.45 -32.34 -11.69
C PHE A 168 -0.11 -31.67 -11.35
N ASN A 169 0.62 -32.26 -10.41
CA ASN A 169 2.02 -32.00 -10.10
C ASN A 169 2.43 -30.80 -9.21
N VAL A 170 1.60 -30.27 -8.30
CA VAL A 170 2.10 -29.26 -7.33
C VAL A 170 2.86 -29.91 -6.15
N PHE A 171 2.46 -31.10 -5.70
CA PHE A 171 3.07 -31.75 -4.53
C PHE A 171 4.39 -32.50 -4.80
N ARG A 172 4.76 -32.74 -6.07
CA ARG A 172 6.03 -33.43 -6.41
C ARG A 172 7.26 -32.51 -6.37
N PHE A 173 7.09 -31.19 -6.47
CA PHE A 173 8.21 -30.24 -6.50
C PHE A 173 8.68 -29.76 -5.11
N VAL A 174 7.83 -29.85 -4.08
CA VAL A 174 8.20 -29.43 -2.71
C VAL A 174 9.20 -30.40 -2.07
N ARG A 175 9.28 -31.65 -2.56
CA ARG A 175 10.22 -32.67 -2.04
C ARG A 175 11.61 -32.65 -2.69
N ARG A 176 11.87 -31.74 -3.64
CA ARG A 176 13.17 -31.52 -4.31
C ARG A 176 13.62 -30.05 -4.25
N ALA A 177 13.54 -29.42 -3.08
CA ALA A 177 14.45 -28.34 -2.75
C ALA A 177 15.58 -28.94 -1.89
N PRO A 178 16.56 -29.67 -2.49
CA PRO A 178 17.62 -30.29 -1.71
C PRO A 178 18.59 -29.20 -1.28
N ALA A 179 19.03 -29.23 -0.02
CA ALA A 179 20.34 -28.86 0.53
C ALA A 179 21.03 -27.51 0.16
N ALA A 180 20.85 -26.92 -1.01
CA ALA A 180 21.56 -25.73 -1.50
C ALA A 180 21.22 -24.44 -0.72
N ALA A 181 19.98 -24.32 -0.21
CA ALA A 181 19.58 -23.15 0.59
C ALA A 181 20.16 -23.16 2.02
N LEU A 182 20.59 -24.33 2.52
CA LEU A 182 21.27 -24.45 3.81
C LEU A 182 22.76 -24.15 3.69
N VAL A 183 23.41 -24.50 2.57
CA VAL A 183 24.84 -24.23 2.34
C VAL A 183 25.13 -22.73 2.15
N GLN A 184 24.21 -21.96 1.55
CA GLN A 184 24.40 -20.52 1.34
C GLN A 184 24.33 -19.67 2.61
N ARG A 185 23.79 -20.19 3.73
CA ARG A 185 23.71 -19.45 5.00
C ARG A 185 24.97 -19.59 5.86
N SER A 186 25.89 -20.49 5.52
CA SER A 186 27.01 -20.86 6.39
C SER A 186 28.33 -20.13 6.09
N HIS A 187 28.42 -19.35 5.00
CA HIS A 187 29.68 -18.71 4.62
C HIS A 187 29.62 -17.17 4.72
N PRO A 188 30.38 -16.55 5.65
CA PRO A 188 30.39 -15.09 5.86
C PRO A 188 31.00 -14.28 4.69
N LEU A 189 31.53 -14.95 3.66
CA LEU A 189 32.14 -14.31 2.48
C LEU A 189 31.16 -14.12 1.31
N ALA A 190 30.03 -14.85 1.28
CA ALA A 190 29.07 -14.79 0.17
C ALA A 190 28.24 -13.48 0.13
N THR A 191 28.12 -12.79 1.25
CA THR A 191 27.37 -11.52 1.36
C THR A 191 28.13 -10.30 0.85
N ARG A 192 29.46 -10.38 0.67
CA ARG A 192 30.27 -9.23 0.20
C ARG A 192 30.55 -9.21 -1.30
N ALA A 193 30.34 -10.32 -2.03
CA ALA A 193 30.65 -10.41 -3.46
C ALA A 193 29.48 -10.01 -4.40
N GLY A 194 28.25 -9.83 -3.88
CA GLY A 194 27.04 -9.66 -4.71
C GLY A 194 26.80 -8.30 -5.37
N LYS A 195 27.79 -7.39 -5.43
CA LYS A 195 27.64 -6.03 -6.01
C LYS A 195 28.65 -5.65 -7.09
N ARG A 196 29.43 -6.58 -7.63
CA ARG A 196 30.24 -6.34 -8.83
C ARG A 196 30.01 -7.45 -9.85
N ALA A 197 29.81 -7.09 -11.12
CA ALA A 197 29.82 -8.04 -12.22
C ALA A 197 31.20 -8.73 -12.26
N PRO A 198 31.27 -10.05 -12.53
CA PRO A 198 32.56 -10.74 -12.60
C PRO A 198 33.39 -10.19 -13.78
N PRO A 199 34.63 -9.74 -13.57
CA PRO A 199 35.45 -9.12 -14.62
C PRO A 199 36.15 -10.11 -15.55
N PHE A 200 35.75 -11.39 -15.58
CA PHE A 200 36.39 -12.41 -16.41
C PHE A 200 35.36 -13.34 -17.05
N LEU A 201 34.60 -12.79 -18.01
CA LEU A 201 34.01 -13.58 -19.11
C LEU A 201 34.42 -12.93 -20.44
N ALA A 202 35.70 -12.59 -20.54
CA ALA A 202 36.40 -12.47 -21.80
C ALA A 202 37.46 -13.59 -21.85
N VAL A 203 37.42 -14.36 -22.93
CA VAL A 203 38.41 -15.34 -23.40
C VAL A 203 38.37 -16.74 -22.75
N ALA A 204 37.67 -17.67 -23.40
CA ALA A 204 38.22 -18.83 -24.13
C ALA A 204 37.06 -19.74 -24.57
#